data_AF-A0A846BY90-F1
#
_entry.id   AF-A0A846BY90-F1
#
_cell.length_a   1.000
_cell.length_b   1.000
_cell.length_c   1.000
_cell.angle_alpha   90.00
_cell.angle_beta   90.00
_cell.angle_gamma   90.00
#
_symmetry.space_group_name_H-M   'P 1'
#
loop_
_entity.id
_entity.type
_entity.pdbx_description
1 polymer ?
#
loop_
_entity_poly.entity_id
_entity_poly.type
_entity_poly.pdbx_seq_one_letter_code
_entity_poly.pdbx_strand_id
1 'polypeptide(L)'
;MSNLPHHDNQPGTGGGIPVIKYWAEKTLSPTGIKLWQTLNHHSACLSCAWGTGGQQGGFVNETGEYLQRCAKSVEAIAAELQAGIEETVFGGISIKELQQLSSRECDGLGRLQYPMILREGSDYYQRLSWEEVYQIAAKAFRQ
;
A
#
# COMPACT_ATOMS: atom_id res chain seq x y z
N MET A 1 -21.77 -17.31 5.62
CA MET A 1 -21.00 -16.06 5.67
C MET A 1 -21.65 -15.16 6.71
N SER A 2 -21.41 -15.37 8.00
CA SER A 2 -22.20 -14.68 9.04
C SER A 2 -21.57 -14.73 10.42
N ASN A 3 -20.25 -14.48 10.54
CA ASN A 3 -19.56 -14.25 11.81
C ASN A 3 -18.18 -13.60 11.55
N LEU A 4 -18.16 -12.36 11.06
CA LEU A 4 -16.98 -11.52 11.20
C LEU A 4 -17.14 -10.75 12.52
N PRO A 5 -16.15 -10.75 13.42
CA PRO A 5 -16.22 -9.99 14.66
C PRO A 5 -16.36 -8.50 14.33
N HIS A 6 -17.47 -7.89 14.75
CA HIS A 6 -17.63 -6.43 14.71
C HIS A 6 -16.77 -5.83 15.82
N HIS A 7 -15.55 -5.41 15.46
CA HIS A 7 -14.78 -4.50 16.30
C HIS A 7 -15.38 -3.10 16.14
N ASP A 8 -16.18 -2.69 17.11
CA ASP A 8 -16.62 -1.30 17.28
C ASP A 8 -15.44 -0.48 17.82
N ASN A 9 -14.44 -0.31 16.97
CA ASN A 9 -13.22 0.43 17.27
C ASN A 9 -13.21 1.68 16.38
N GLN A 10 -14.24 2.52 16.53
CA GLN A 10 -14.21 3.83 15.91
C GLN A 10 -13.06 4.61 16.56
N PRO A 11 -12.06 5.07 15.79
CA PRO A 11 -10.98 5.85 16.35
C PRO A 11 -11.59 7.13 16.95
N GLY A 12 -11.28 7.40 18.22
CA GLY A 12 -11.85 8.54 18.95
C GLY A 12 -11.59 9.91 18.31
N THR A 13 -10.66 9.99 17.34
CA THR A 13 -10.44 11.15 16.46
C THR A 13 -9.80 10.73 15.14
N GLY A 14 -10.26 11.30 14.02
CA GLY A 14 -9.70 11.09 12.67
C GLY A 14 -8.86 12.27 12.13
N GLY A 15 -8.57 13.28 12.97
CA GLY A 15 -7.92 14.53 12.57
C GLY A 15 -7.15 15.19 13.72
N GLY A 16 -6.66 16.42 13.49
CA GLY A 16 -5.97 17.23 14.50
C GLY A 16 -4.48 16.90 14.65
N ILE A 17 -3.95 17.02 15.89
CA ILE A 17 -2.53 16.85 16.20
C ILE A 17 -1.93 15.52 15.70
N PRO A 18 -2.62 14.36 15.79
CA PRO A 18 -2.08 13.10 15.26
C PRO A 18 -1.76 13.16 13.77
N VAL A 19 -2.59 13.84 12.96
CA VAL A 19 -2.35 14.01 11.51
C VAL A 19 -1.14 14.90 11.26
N ILE A 20 -1.02 16.01 11.99
CA ILE A 20 0.13 16.92 11.87
C ILE A 20 1.43 16.19 12.24
N LYS A 21 1.40 15.42 13.33
CA LYS A 21 2.53 14.59 13.77
C LYS A 21 2.91 13.58 12.69
N TYR A 22 1.94 12.88 12.11
CA TYR A 22 2.18 11.91 11.04
C TYR A 22 2.85 12.56 9.80
N TRP A 23 2.36 13.71 9.37
CA TRP A 23 2.97 14.48 8.28
C TRP A 23 4.41 14.89 8.60
N ALA A 24 4.67 15.35 9.82
CA ALA A 24 6.02 15.72 10.27
C ALA A 24 6.96 14.51 10.28
N GLU A 25 6.53 13.38 10.85
CA GLU A 25 7.31 12.13 10.89
C GLU A 25 7.68 11.65 9.47
N LYS A 26 6.72 11.66 8.53
CA LYS A 26 6.98 11.23 7.15
C LYS A 26 7.86 12.22 6.38
N THR A 27 7.67 13.51 6.59
CA THR A 27 8.50 14.57 6.00
C THR A 27 9.96 14.48 6.45
N LEU A 28 10.19 14.17 7.73
CA LEU A 28 11.52 14.08 8.32
C LEU A 28 12.17 12.69 8.18
N SER A 29 11.48 11.73 7.57
CA SER A 29 12.01 10.38 7.36
C SER A 29 13.12 10.36 6.30
N PRO A 30 13.96 9.30 6.23
CA PRO A 30 14.99 9.16 5.20
C PRO A 30 14.47 9.22 3.76
N THR A 31 13.19 8.86 3.54
CA THR A 31 12.53 8.94 2.23
C THR A 31 11.75 10.25 2.03
N GLY A 32 11.81 11.19 2.97
CA GLY A 32 11.05 12.45 2.96
C GLY A 32 11.27 13.29 1.70
N ILE A 33 12.51 13.36 1.19
CA ILE A 33 12.80 14.07 -0.07
C ILE A 33 12.02 13.45 -1.23
N LYS A 34 12.05 12.13 -1.37
CA LYS A 34 11.32 11.40 -2.43
C LYS A 34 9.81 11.54 -2.24
N LEU A 35 9.33 11.49 -0.99
CA LEU A 35 7.93 11.72 -0.66
C LEU A 35 7.46 13.09 -1.18
N TRP A 36 8.20 14.16 -0.90
CA TRP A 36 7.85 15.50 -1.36
C TRP A 36 7.99 15.68 -2.87
N GLN A 37 8.94 15.00 -3.52
CA GLN A 37 9.02 14.95 -4.98
C GLN A 37 7.75 14.31 -5.56
N THR A 38 7.30 13.19 -5.02
CA THR A 38 6.07 12.52 -5.48
C THR A 38 4.80 13.32 -5.15
N LEU A 39 4.74 13.98 -3.98
CA LEU A 39 3.61 14.87 -3.63
C LEU A 39 3.45 16.05 -4.58
N ASN A 40 4.57 16.52 -5.17
CA ASN A 40 4.57 17.61 -6.15
C ASN A 40 4.56 17.12 -7.60
N HIS A 41 4.57 15.80 -7.83
CA HIS A 41 4.50 15.25 -9.18
C HIS A 41 3.14 15.54 -9.84
N HIS A 42 3.15 15.66 -11.17
CA HIS A 42 1.96 15.89 -11.99
C HIS A 42 1.17 14.58 -12.15
N SER A 43 0.45 14.20 -11.10
CA SER A 43 -0.37 12.99 -11.08
C SER A 43 -1.59 13.16 -10.18
N ALA A 44 -2.59 12.29 -10.37
CA ALA A 44 -3.70 12.15 -9.44
C ALA A 44 -3.23 11.55 -8.11
N CYS A 45 -4.04 11.72 -7.05
CA CYS A 45 -3.77 11.12 -5.75
C CYS A 45 -3.80 9.58 -5.83
N LEU A 46 -2.73 8.91 -5.39
CA LEU A 46 -2.64 7.44 -5.38
C LEU A 46 -3.71 6.76 -4.52
N SER A 47 -4.26 7.47 -3.53
CA SER A 47 -5.27 6.93 -2.61
C SER A 47 -6.71 7.07 -3.14
N CYS A 48 -7.11 8.26 -3.58
CA CYS A 48 -8.51 8.54 -3.93
C CYS A 48 -8.73 8.94 -5.39
N ALA A 49 -7.68 8.96 -6.22
CA ALA A 49 -7.69 9.44 -7.59
C ALA A 49 -8.16 10.90 -7.78
N TRP A 50 -8.44 11.64 -6.69
CA TRP A 50 -8.76 13.06 -6.75
C TRP A 50 -7.54 13.83 -7.28
N GLY A 51 -7.77 14.70 -8.26
CA GLY A 51 -6.71 15.36 -9.00
C GLY A 51 -6.07 16.45 -8.17
N THR A 52 -5.03 16.05 -7.45
CA THR A 52 -4.03 16.89 -6.78
C THR A 52 -3.23 17.70 -7.80
N GLY A 53 -3.94 18.53 -8.56
CA GLY A 53 -3.51 19.34 -9.69
C GLY A 53 -3.58 18.57 -11.00
N GLY A 54 -3.59 17.24 -10.98
CA GLY A 54 -3.48 16.42 -12.18
C GLY A 54 -2.23 16.83 -12.96
N GLN A 55 -2.40 17.44 -14.13
CA GLN A 55 -1.29 18.02 -14.91
C GLN A 55 -0.64 19.27 -14.28
N GLN A 56 -1.32 19.93 -13.34
CA GLN A 56 -0.77 21.03 -12.54
C GLN A 56 0.06 20.52 -11.34
N GLY A 57 -0.17 19.27 -10.92
CA GLY A 57 0.49 18.63 -9.78
C GLY A 57 0.32 19.33 -8.42
N GLY A 58 1.08 18.87 -7.44
CA GLY A 58 1.16 19.52 -6.13
C GLY A 58 -0.06 19.32 -5.24
N PHE A 59 -0.48 20.41 -4.58
CA PHE A 59 -1.51 20.45 -3.55
C PHE A 59 -2.75 21.24 -3.98
N VAL A 60 -2.88 21.50 -5.28
CA VAL A 60 -4.01 22.21 -5.86
C VAL A 60 -5.05 21.18 -6.30
N ASN A 61 -6.34 21.49 -6.39
CA ASN A 61 -7.29 20.65 -7.13
C ASN A 61 -7.58 21.21 -8.53
N GLU A 62 -8.48 20.58 -9.28
CA GLU A 62 -8.83 20.94 -10.65
C GLU A 62 -9.48 22.33 -10.76
N THR A 63 -10.06 22.83 -9.67
CA THR A 63 -10.66 24.17 -9.60
C THR A 63 -9.70 25.24 -9.08
N GLY A 64 -8.46 24.87 -8.73
CA GLY A 64 -7.44 25.82 -8.26
C GLY A 64 -7.35 25.99 -6.74
N GLU A 65 -8.10 25.22 -5.95
CA GLU A 65 -8.08 25.30 -4.49
C GLU A 65 -6.81 24.65 -3.92
N TYR A 66 -6.17 25.33 -2.97
CA TYR A 66 -4.93 24.85 -2.35
C TYR A 66 -5.20 23.92 -1.14
N LEU A 67 -4.18 23.17 -0.72
CA LEU A 67 -4.19 22.19 0.38
C LEU A 67 -5.11 20.97 0.16
N GLN A 68 -5.23 20.52 -1.09
CA GLN A 68 -6.12 19.41 -1.48
C GLN A 68 -5.44 18.04 -1.36
N ARG A 69 -4.72 17.79 -0.25
CA ARG A 69 -4.12 16.48 0.07
C ARG A 69 -4.35 16.10 1.52
N CYS A 70 -4.84 14.88 1.73
CA CYS A 70 -5.06 14.31 3.06
C CYS A 70 -3.89 13.40 3.50
N ALA A 71 -3.90 12.96 4.75
CA ALA A 71 -2.90 12.02 5.27
C ALA A 71 -2.86 10.68 4.52
N LYS A 72 -3.99 10.22 3.96
CA LYS A 72 -4.02 9.00 3.14
C LYS A 72 -3.20 9.11 1.86
N SER A 73 -3.06 10.31 1.30
CA SER A 73 -2.15 10.52 0.16
C SER A 73 -0.69 10.28 0.55
N VAL A 74 -0.28 10.71 1.75
CA VAL A 74 1.06 10.49 2.29
C VAL A 74 1.27 9.02 2.65
N GLU A 75 0.27 8.38 3.27
CA GLU A 75 0.32 6.94 3.57
C GLU A 75 0.56 6.11 2.30
N ALA A 76 -0.22 6.36 1.25
CA ALA A 76 -0.11 5.64 -0.02
C ALA A 76 1.28 5.83 -0.66
N ILE A 77 1.76 7.08 -0.76
CA ILE A 77 3.09 7.36 -1.33
C ILE A 77 4.19 6.76 -0.45
N ALA A 78 4.07 6.84 0.87
CA ALA A 78 5.06 6.28 1.78
C ALA A 78 5.13 4.75 1.66
N ALA A 79 4.00 4.06 1.47
CA ALA A 79 3.94 2.63 1.18
C ALA A 79 4.62 2.32 -0.16
N GLU A 80 4.36 3.12 -1.19
CA GLU A 80 4.96 2.94 -2.51
C GLU A 80 6.48 3.14 -2.51
N LEU A 81 7.00 4.01 -1.65
CA LEU A 81 8.43 4.28 -1.51
C LEU A 81 9.17 3.25 -0.65
N GLN A 82 8.48 2.30 -0.02
CA GLN A 82 9.14 1.25 0.77
C GLN A 82 10.03 0.35 -0.10
N ALA A 83 10.98 -0.32 0.54
CA ALA A 83 11.69 -1.42 -0.08
C ALA A 83 10.70 -2.56 -0.41
N GLY A 84 11.07 -3.40 -1.38
CA GLY A 84 10.29 -4.59 -1.67
C GLY A 84 10.37 -5.60 -0.52
N ILE A 85 9.34 -6.43 -0.38
CA ILE A 85 9.34 -7.52 0.60
C ILE A 85 10.51 -8.46 0.30
N GLU A 86 11.25 -8.83 1.35
CA GLU A 86 12.35 -9.79 1.27
C GLU A 86 11.87 -11.17 0.82
N GLU A 87 12.64 -11.83 -0.05
CA GLU A 87 12.25 -13.12 -0.64
C GLU A 87 12.05 -14.23 0.39
N THR A 88 12.76 -14.12 1.51
CA THR A 88 12.72 -15.08 2.62
C THR A 88 11.41 -15.05 3.40
N VAL A 89 10.64 -13.95 3.36
CA VAL A 89 9.41 -13.80 4.13
C VAL A 89 8.39 -14.87 3.75
N PHE A 90 8.12 -15.02 2.46
CA PHE A 90 7.06 -15.89 1.97
C PHE A 90 7.41 -17.37 1.93
N GLY A 91 8.71 -17.69 1.86
CA GLY A 91 9.22 -19.05 2.01
C GLY A 91 9.48 -19.46 3.46
N GLY A 92 9.58 -18.49 4.38
CA GLY A 92 9.93 -18.73 5.79
C GLY A 92 8.78 -18.57 6.79
N ILE A 93 7.72 -17.86 6.41
CA ILE A 93 6.53 -17.63 7.24
C ILE A 93 5.33 -18.32 6.61
N SER A 94 4.68 -19.20 7.38
CA SER A 94 3.51 -19.93 6.91
C SER A 94 2.29 -19.01 6.75
N ILE A 95 1.31 -19.44 5.96
CA ILE A 95 0.05 -18.71 5.80
C ILE A 95 -0.66 -18.48 7.13
N LYS A 96 -0.63 -19.47 8.03
CA LYS A 96 -1.25 -19.37 9.34
C LYS A 96 -0.63 -18.24 10.17
N GLU A 97 0.69 -18.10 10.10
CA GLU A 97 1.43 -17.02 10.77
C GLU A 97 1.18 -15.67 10.11
N LEU A 98 1.21 -15.60 8.77
CA LEU A 98 0.86 -14.37 8.03
C LEU A 98 -0.54 -13.87 8.37
N GLN A 99 -1.51 -14.78 8.56
CA GLN A 99 -2.88 -14.44 8.97
C GLN A 99 -3.01 -13.87 10.39
N GLN A 100 -1.96 -13.97 11.22
CA GLN A 100 -1.95 -13.34 12.54
C GLN A 100 -1.49 -11.88 12.51
N LEU A 101 -0.91 -11.41 11.40
CA LEU A 101 -0.43 -10.05 11.27
C LEU A 101 -1.60 -9.06 11.16
N SER A 102 -1.50 -7.94 11.88
CA SER A 102 -2.37 -6.78 11.68
C SER A 102 -2.09 -6.10 10.33
N SER A 103 -3.04 -5.31 9.82
CA SER A 103 -2.83 -4.56 8.58
C SER A 103 -1.57 -3.68 8.61
N ARG A 104 -1.25 -3.10 9.78
CA ARG A 104 -0.04 -2.29 9.97
C ARG A 104 1.24 -3.12 9.89
N GLU A 105 1.22 -4.33 10.42
CA GLU A 105 2.37 -5.24 10.35
C GLU A 105 2.56 -5.75 8.92
N CYS A 106 1.48 -6.10 8.22
CA CYS A 106 1.51 -6.43 6.80
C CYS A 106 2.12 -5.30 5.94
N ASP A 107 1.66 -4.06 6.12
CA ASP A 107 2.20 -2.89 5.41
C ASP A 107 3.68 -2.63 5.74
N GLY A 108 4.16 -3.10 6.90
CA GLY A 108 5.54 -2.98 7.33
C GLY A 108 6.48 -4.03 6.74
N LEU A 109 5.94 -5.09 6.10
CA LEU A 109 6.76 -6.10 5.42
C LEU A 109 7.45 -5.54 4.16
N GLY A 110 6.89 -4.47 3.57
CA GLY A 110 7.39 -3.84 2.35
C GLY A 110 6.43 -3.96 1.16
N ARG A 111 6.88 -3.52 -0.01
CA ARG A 111 6.10 -3.54 -1.25
C ARG A 111 6.15 -4.92 -1.93
N LEU A 112 4.99 -5.47 -2.29
CA LEU A 112 4.94 -6.71 -3.06
C LEU A 112 5.49 -6.49 -4.47
N GLN A 113 6.56 -7.19 -4.83
CA GLN A 113 7.38 -6.87 -6.02
C GLN A 113 7.53 -8.02 -7.04
N TYR A 114 7.05 -9.22 -6.73
CA TYR A 114 7.07 -10.36 -7.63
C TYR A 114 5.79 -11.20 -7.47
N PRO A 115 5.36 -11.92 -8.52
CA PRO A 115 4.21 -12.80 -8.42
C PRO A 115 4.54 -14.02 -7.55
N MET A 116 3.50 -14.54 -6.90
CA MET A 116 3.60 -15.72 -6.04
C MET A 116 2.38 -16.60 -6.24
N ILE A 117 2.52 -17.88 -5.87
CA ILE A 117 1.42 -18.84 -5.86
C ILE A 117 1.44 -19.63 -4.57
N LEU A 118 0.23 -19.93 -4.08
CA LEU A 118 0.04 -20.98 -3.11
C LEU A 118 -0.31 -22.27 -3.86
N ARG A 119 0.56 -23.28 -3.79
CA ARG A 119 0.29 -24.59 -4.39
C ARG A 119 -0.53 -25.45 -3.45
N GLU A 120 -1.33 -26.35 -4.02
CA GLU A 120 -2.14 -27.30 -3.25
C GLU A 120 -1.27 -28.10 -2.28
N GLY A 121 -1.74 -28.24 -1.03
CA GLY A 121 -1.03 -28.93 0.05
C GLY A 121 0.17 -28.20 0.65
N SER A 122 0.50 -26.98 0.20
CA SER A 122 1.56 -26.16 0.79
C SER A 122 1.01 -25.15 1.79
N ASP A 123 1.78 -24.87 2.84
CA ASP A 123 1.50 -23.80 3.81
C ASP A 123 2.30 -22.50 3.53
N TYR A 124 3.09 -22.48 2.45
CA TYR A 124 4.00 -21.38 2.12
C TYR A 124 3.77 -20.87 0.70
N TYR A 125 3.94 -19.56 0.51
CA TYR A 125 3.89 -18.96 -0.82
C TYR A 125 5.20 -19.24 -1.56
N GLN A 126 5.08 -19.58 -2.84
CA GLN A 126 6.22 -19.79 -3.72
C GLN A 126 6.30 -18.67 -4.74
N ARG A 127 7.49 -18.13 -4.94
CA ARG A 127 7.74 -17.14 -6.00
C ARG A 127 7.49 -17.77 -7.37
N LEU A 128 6.92 -16.98 -8.28
CA LEU A 128 6.78 -17.31 -9.68
C LEU A 128 7.58 -16.35 -10.56
N SER A 129 7.89 -16.79 -11.77
CA SER A 129 8.19 -15.91 -12.89
C SER A 129 6.90 -15.39 -13.55
N TRP A 130 6.99 -14.26 -14.25
CA TRP A 130 5.86 -13.75 -15.04
C TRP A 130 5.44 -14.71 -16.16
N GLU A 131 6.38 -15.43 -16.77
CA GLU A 131 6.08 -16.44 -17.80
C GLU A 131 5.20 -17.56 -17.23
N GLU A 132 5.54 -18.08 -16.04
CA GLU A 132 4.72 -19.09 -15.36
C GLU A 132 3.30 -18.56 -15.04
N VAL A 133 3.19 -17.30 -14.59
CA VAL A 133 1.88 -16.66 -14.34
C VAL A 133 1.03 -16.67 -15.60
N TYR A 134 1.59 -16.24 -16.74
CA TYR A 134 0.85 -16.22 -18.01
C TYR A 134 0.43 -17.62 -18.46
N GLN A 135 1.31 -18.61 -18.32
CA GLN A 135 0.99 -20.00 -18.66
C GLN A 135 -0.14 -20.57 -17.80
N ILE A 136 -0.09 -20.34 -16.48
CA ILE A 136 -1.12 -20.77 -15.53
C ILE A 136 -2.45 -20.07 -15.85
N ALA A 137 -2.45 -18.75 -15.99
CA ALA A 137 -3.65 -17.96 -16.26
C ALA A 137 -4.29 -18.34 -17.61
N ALA A 138 -3.50 -18.47 -18.68
CA ALA A 138 -4.01 -18.84 -20.00
C ALA A 138 -4.58 -20.27 -20.06
N LYS A 139 -4.01 -21.20 -19.27
CA LYS A 139 -4.59 -22.55 -19.13
C LYS A 139 -5.94 -22.48 -18.41
N ALA A 140 -6.04 -21.73 -17.32
CA ALA A 140 -7.27 -21.59 -16.54
C ALA A 140 -8.40 -20.92 -17.35
N PHE A 141 -8.11 -19.86 -18.12
CA PHE A 141 -9.13 -19.17 -18.93
C PHE A 141 -9.66 -19.96 -20.13
N ARG A 142 -9.00 -21.06 -20.53
CA ARG A 142 -9.45 -21.92 -21.64
C ARG A 142 -10.34 -23.08 -21.19
N GLN A 143 -10.51 -23.25 -19.89
CA GLN A 143 -11.41 -24.22 -19.29
C GLN A 143 -12.79 -23.59 -19.08
#